data_AF-A0A4R7PAK2-F1
#
_entry.id   AF-A0A4R7PAK2-F1
#
_cell.length_a   1.000
_cell.length_b   1.000
_cell.length_c   1.000
_cell.angle_alpha   90.00
_cell.angle_beta   90.00
_cell.angle_gamma   90.00
#
_symmetry.space_group_name_H-M   'P 1'
#
loop_
_entity.id
_entity.type
_entity.pdbx_description
1 polymer ?
#
loop_
_entity_poly.entity_id
_entity_poly.type
_entity_poly.pdbx_seq_one_letter_code
_entity_poly.pdbx_strand_id
1 'polypeptide(L)'
;MQTLTPASPQRPQPEERVGIIATIASVLSAFGGVQSSKARERDFSRGSPVLFFAVAVALTAGFALTLITVARIVVGRVAGAG
;
A
#
# COMPACT_ATOMS: atom_id res chain seq x y z
N MET A 1 -29.79 -41.19 2.49
CA MET A 1 -28.31 -41.26 2.50
C MET A 1 -27.76 -39.83 2.43
N GLN A 2 -27.29 -39.27 3.54
CA GLN A 2 -26.56 -37.99 3.58
C GLN A 2 -25.09 -38.32 3.85
N THR A 3 -24.23 -38.04 2.89
CA THR A 3 -22.78 -38.23 3.01
C THR A 3 -22.21 -37.08 3.83
N LEU A 4 -21.88 -37.33 5.09
CA LEU A 4 -21.09 -36.43 5.93
C LEU A 4 -19.67 -36.36 5.36
N THR A 5 -19.36 -35.32 4.59
CA THR A 5 -17.98 -34.99 4.20
C THR A 5 -17.27 -34.41 5.43
N PRO A 6 -16.17 -35.02 5.94
CA PRO A 6 -15.48 -34.47 7.10
C PRO A 6 -14.70 -33.21 6.69
N ALA A 7 -14.94 -32.11 7.42
CA ALA A 7 -14.13 -30.90 7.32
C ALA A 7 -12.67 -31.24 7.69
N SER A 8 -11.76 -31.02 6.75
CA SER A 8 -10.33 -31.28 6.96
C SER A 8 -9.74 -30.28 7.97
N PRO A 9 -8.86 -30.70 8.90
CA PRO A 9 -8.30 -29.81 9.91
C PRO A 9 -7.40 -28.75 9.27
N GLN A 10 -7.76 -27.46 9.39
CA GLN A 10 -6.87 -26.36 9.03
C GLN A 10 -5.69 -26.34 10.01
N ARG A 11 -4.53 -26.83 9.56
CA ARG A 11 -3.26 -26.65 10.30
C ARG A 11 -2.88 -25.16 10.28
N PRO A 12 -2.34 -24.59 11.37
CA PRO A 12 -1.83 -23.23 11.39
C PRO A 12 -0.75 -23.11 10.31
N GLN A 13 -1.03 -22.33 9.26
CA GLN A 13 -0.06 -22.05 8.22
C GLN A 13 1.03 -21.15 8.84
N PRO A 14 2.32 -21.48 8.68
CA PRO A 14 3.41 -20.65 9.18
C PRO A 14 3.25 -19.23 8.63
N GLU A 15 3.37 -18.19 9.47
CA GLU A 15 3.46 -16.80 9.03
C GLU A 15 4.72 -16.62 8.16
N GLU A 16 4.56 -16.85 6.86
CA GLU A 16 5.58 -16.60 5.86
C GLU A 16 5.76 -15.07 5.77
N ARG A 17 6.91 -14.58 6.23
CA ARG A 17 7.27 -13.16 6.15
C ARG A 17 7.01 -12.67 4.74
N VAL A 18 6.10 -11.70 4.60
CA VAL A 18 5.79 -11.09 3.32
C VAL A 18 7.08 -10.56 2.70
N GLY A 19 7.49 -11.17 1.58
CA GLY A 19 8.72 -10.82 0.88
C GLY A 19 8.67 -9.41 0.29
N ILE A 20 9.83 -8.80 0.06
CA ILE A 20 9.96 -7.43 -0.48
C ILE A 20 9.18 -7.27 -1.80
N ILE A 21 9.21 -8.29 -2.66
CA ILE A 21 8.48 -8.30 -3.93
C ILE A 21 6.96 -8.29 -3.70
N ALA A 22 6.46 -9.02 -2.71
CA ALA A 22 5.04 -9.04 -2.36
C ALA A 22 4.59 -7.70 -1.78
N THR A 23 5.46 -7.01 -1.02
CA THR A 23 5.21 -5.65 -0.54
C THR A 23 5.11 -4.65 -1.69
N ILE A 24 6.03 -4.72 -2.67
CA ILE A 24 5.99 -3.85 -3.86
C ILE A 24 4.73 -4.11 -4.69
N ALA A 25 4.38 -5.37 -4.91
CA ALA A 25 3.15 -5.74 -5.62
C ALA A 25 1.89 -5.27 -4.88
N SER A 26 1.88 -5.35 -3.54
CA SER A 26 0.79 -4.85 -2.71
C SER A 26 0.65 -3.33 -2.76
N VAL A 27 1.77 -2.61 -2.85
CA VAL A 27 1.77 -1.15 -2.99
C VAL A 27 1.26 -0.76 -4.38
N LEU A 28 1.73 -1.43 -5.43
CA LEU A 28 1.26 -1.21 -6.80
C LEU A 28 -0.23 -1.57 -6.98
N SER A 29 -0.72 -2.64 -6.34
CA SER A 29 -2.14 -3.00 -6.37
C SER A 29 -3.02 -1.99 -5.61
N ALA A 30 -2.51 -1.38 -4.54
CA ALA A 30 -3.20 -0.30 -3.83
C ALA A 30 -3.33 0.98 -4.66
N PHE A 31 -2.36 1.26 -5.55
CA PHE A 31 -2.48 2.32 -6.56
C PHE A 31 -3.50 2.01 -7.67
N GLY A 32 -3.85 0.72 -7.85
CA GLY A 32 -4.86 0.26 -8.81
C GLY A 32 -6.30 0.67 -8.49
N GLY A 33 -6.55 1.24 -7.31
CA GLY A 33 -7.84 1.79 -6.94
C GLY A 33 -8.87 0.70 -6.60
N VAL A 34 -9.46 0.81 -5.42
CA VAL A 34 -10.61 0.01 -4.96
C VAL A 34 -10.24 -1.39 -4.46
N GLN A 35 -9.86 -1.45 -3.18
CA GLN A 35 -10.25 -2.60 -2.38
C GLN A 35 -11.11 -2.21 -1.19
N SER A 36 -12.41 -2.50 -1.40
CA SER A 36 -13.43 -2.94 -0.46
C SER A 36 -13.84 -1.99 0.66
N SER A 37 -15.15 -1.72 0.72
CA SER A 37 -15.84 -1.14 1.86
C SER A 37 -15.43 -1.75 3.21
N LYS A 38 -14.90 -2.98 3.26
CA LYS A 38 -14.32 -3.59 4.48
C LYS A 38 -13.10 -2.86 5.05
N ALA A 39 -12.21 -2.32 4.21
CA ALA A 39 -11.06 -1.53 4.68
C ALA A 39 -11.54 -0.19 5.24
N ARG A 40 -12.51 0.41 4.54
CA ARG A 40 -13.20 1.65 4.92
C ARG A 40 -13.92 1.51 6.27
N GLU A 41 -14.76 0.51 6.45
CA GLU A 41 -15.55 0.29 7.68
C GLU A 41 -14.66 0.14 8.92
N ARG A 42 -13.52 -0.55 8.78
CA ARG A 42 -12.55 -0.75 9.87
C ARG A 42 -11.82 0.54 10.22
N ASP A 43 -11.42 1.32 9.23
CA ASP A 43 -10.68 2.57 9.44
C ASP A 43 -11.61 3.68 9.98
N PHE A 44 -12.88 3.72 9.58
CA PHE A 44 -13.88 4.63 10.14
C PHE A 44 -14.40 4.23 11.52
N SER A 45 -14.40 2.93 11.86
CA SER A 45 -14.86 2.45 13.18
C SER A 45 -13.78 2.51 14.27
N ARG A 46 -12.48 2.62 13.91
CA ARG A 46 -11.37 2.56 14.87
C ARG A 46 -10.31 3.66 14.73
N GLY A 47 -10.28 4.42 13.64
CA GLY A 47 -9.27 5.47 13.39
C GLY A 47 -9.89 6.86 13.27
N SER A 48 -9.21 7.90 13.76
CA SER A 48 -9.67 9.27 13.57
C SER A 48 -9.54 9.65 12.08
N PRO A 49 -10.60 10.18 11.44
CA PRO A 49 -10.54 10.65 10.04
C PRO A 49 -9.41 11.66 9.79
N VAL A 50 -9.02 12.38 10.85
CA VAL A 50 -7.92 13.35 10.85
C VAL A 50 -6.57 12.67 10.60
N LEU A 51 -6.31 11.51 11.20
CA LEU A 51 -5.04 10.79 10.98
C LEU A 51 -4.92 10.32 9.53
N PHE A 52 -6.02 9.82 8.95
CA PHE A 52 -6.05 9.37 7.56
C PHE A 52 -5.75 10.51 6.58
N PHE A 53 -6.37 11.67 6.81
CA PHE A 53 -6.10 12.87 6.02
C PHE A 53 -4.66 13.35 6.19
N ALA A 54 -4.12 13.37 7.42
CA ALA A 54 -2.75 13.77 7.69
C ALA A 54 -1.73 12.86 6.98
N VAL A 55 -1.95 11.54 6.99
CA VAL A 55 -1.10 10.58 6.27
C VAL A 55 -1.19 10.78 4.76
N ALA A 56 -2.38 11.01 4.21
CA ALA A 56 -2.56 11.30 2.79
C ALA A 56 -1.79 12.56 2.38
N VAL A 57 -1.93 13.66 3.13
CA VAL A 57 -1.20 14.91 2.88
C VAL A 57 0.31 14.70 2.98
N ALA A 58 0.79 13.98 3.99
CA ALA A 58 2.21 13.70 4.17
C ALA A 58 2.79 12.90 2.99
N LEU A 59 2.07 11.87 2.53
CA LEU A 59 2.47 11.07 1.37
C LEU A 59 2.47 11.89 0.08
N THR A 60 1.43 12.70 -0.16
CA THR A 60 1.37 13.59 -1.34
C THR A 60 2.51 14.61 -1.33
N ALA A 61 2.79 15.23 -0.18
CA ALA A 61 3.90 16.18 -0.05
C ALA A 61 5.26 15.50 -0.27
N GLY A 62 5.49 14.32 0.32
CA GLY A 62 6.71 13.55 0.10
C GLY A 62 6.91 13.14 -1.37
N PHE A 63 5.83 12.74 -2.03
CA PHE A 63 5.86 12.43 -3.47
C PHE A 63 6.23 13.66 -4.30
N ALA A 64 5.59 14.80 -4.06
CA ALA A 64 5.90 16.05 -4.77
C ALA A 64 7.36 16.49 -4.55
N LEU A 65 7.85 16.43 -3.31
CA LEU A 65 9.25 16.75 -2.99
C LEU A 65 10.24 15.83 -3.73
N THR A 66 9.90 14.54 -3.86
CA THR A 66 10.71 13.58 -4.60
C THR A 66 10.79 13.98 -6.08
N LEU A 67 9.65 14.28 -6.72
CA LEU A 67 9.61 14.74 -8.11
C LEU A 67 10.42 16.03 -8.32
N ILE A 68 10.26 17.01 -7.44
CA ILE A 68 11.00 18.29 -7.51
C ILE A 68 12.51 18.04 -7.40
N THR A 69 12.93 17.19 -6.46
CA THR A 69 14.35 16.86 -6.26
C THR A 69 14.94 16.19 -7.49
N VAL A 70 14.25 15.18 -8.03
CA VAL A 70 14.66 14.50 -9.26
C VAL A 70 14.75 15.49 -10.43
N ALA A 71 13.74 16.33 -10.61
CA ALA A 71 13.72 17.33 -11.68
C ALA A 71 14.90 18.30 -11.57
N ARG A 72 15.22 18.78 -10.36
CA ARG A 72 16.38 19.65 -10.12
C ARG A 72 17.70 18.98 -10.44
N ILE A 73 17.87 17.72 -10.05
CA ILE A 73 19.08 16.96 -10.37
C ILE A 73 19.21 16.82 -11.89
N VAL A 74 18.14 16.42 -12.58
CA VAL A 74 18.16 16.21 -14.03
C VAL A 74 18.45 17.51 -14.78
N VAL A 75 17.73 18.59 -14.46
CA VAL A 75 17.96 19.91 -15.09
C VAL A 75 19.36 20.43 -14.79
N GLY A 76 19.85 20.29 -13.55
CA GLY A 76 21.21 20.70 -13.20
C GLY A 76 22.29 19.90 -13.94
N ARG A 77 22.07 18.60 -14.17
CA ARG A 77 22.99 17.75 -14.95
C ARG A 77 22.99 18.10 -16.44
N VAL A 78 21.85 18.53 -16.98
CA VAL A 78 21.72 18.95 -18.39
C VAL A 78 22.30 20.35 -18.62
N ALA A 79 22.09 21.29 -17.70
CA ALA A 79 22.62 22.65 -17.81
C ALA A 79 24.14 22.75 -17.61
N GLY A 80 24.76 21.79 -16.91
CA GLY A 80 26.20 21.71 -16.72
C GLY A 80 26.96 20.91 -17.80
N ALA A 81 26.25 20.36 -18.79
CA ALA A 81 26.82 19.53 -19.86
C ALA A 81 26.86 20.24 -21.24
N GLY A 82 26.55 21.55 -21.27
CA GLY A 82 26.58 22.39 -22.47
C GLY A 82 27.63 23.49 -22.38
#